data_AF-A0A5N4AYZ2-F1
#
_entry.id   AF-A0A5N4AYZ2-F1
#
_cell.length_a   1.000
_cell.length_b   1.000
_cell.length_c   1.000
_cell.angle_alpha   90.00
_cell.angle_beta   90.00
_cell.angle_gamma   90.00
#
_symmetry.space_group_name_H-M   'P 1'
#
loop_
_entity.id
_entity.type
_entity.pdbx_description
1 polymer ?
#
loop_
_entity_poly.entity_id
_entity_poly.type
_entity_poly.pdbx_seq_one_letter_code
_entity_poly.pdbx_strand_id
1 'polypeptide(L)'
;MADPGFVKAQSDNLPHVDALMVAEFFASSDKYTAAEIRGLKAMRAGRESYGDAAVGYVQIQRSQNVCTIKCRLCPEHRVRQKNYSVVVVIDEVEEKILSADCQDCAAGAGGCKHAVAFVMWLHRRSEEPSPTDVESYWRKSKLAGVGTSLKYITVKNFGAAEDTPAGSSVGAPLLARLIEGKRMTPEICNKCFIATKEQSSSVLWHELRYARITASKVYEAARCKTLSGSLVESIFGAKLKETAAINRGKLLEDEVLSVLQKQLNMKFSKVGLMLSGKYPVLGASPDAVNEEFVVEVKCPSSEKAVNAYVTKDNKIVNKYRAQIQLQMLVNNKKSGIFCVADTNFESNKVITVVRDEYDHDFIQPIIEMAVDFWKAAIFPKVLNSLPPL
;
A
#
# COMPACT_ATOMS: atom_id res chain seq x y z
N MET A 1 27.91 18.61 13.47
CA MET A 1 27.38 18.05 14.74
C MET A 1 25.86 18.03 14.64
N ALA A 2 25.17 17.28 15.50
CA ALA A 2 23.70 17.37 15.59
C ALA A 2 23.29 18.78 16.08
N ASP A 3 22.06 19.18 15.79
CA ASP A 3 21.49 20.42 16.30
C ASP A 3 21.45 20.37 17.85
N PRO A 4 21.53 21.52 18.55
CA PRO A 4 21.41 21.54 20.00
C PRO A 4 20.12 20.85 20.49
N GLY A 5 20.24 19.92 21.44
CA GLY A 5 19.13 19.14 21.96
C GLY A 5 18.72 17.93 21.11
N PHE A 6 19.37 17.71 19.95
CA PHE A 6 19.15 16.54 19.11
C PHE A 6 20.26 15.51 19.28
N VAL A 7 19.90 14.24 19.20
CA VAL A 7 20.82 13.10 19.11
C VAL A 7 20.77 12.49 17.71
N LYS A 8 21.83 11.77 17.34
CA LYS A 8 21.93 11.10 16.03
C LYS A 8 20.94 9.94 15.97
N ALA A 9 20.19 9.83 14.88
CA ALA A 9 19.27 8.72 14.70
C ALA A 9 20.02 7.43 14.33
N GLN A 10 19.55 6.33 14.89
CA GLN A 10 20.06 4.97 14.76
C GLN A 10 18.86 4.00 14.73
N SER A 11 19.08 2.76 14.29
CA SER A 11 18.02 1.74 14.18
C SER A 11 17.31 1.44 15.51
N ASP A 12 17.97 1.65 16.64
CA ASP A 12 17.47 1.37 17.99
C ASP A 12 16.76 2.55 18.67
N ASN A 13 16.76 3.74 18.05
CA ASN A 13 16.26 4.95 18.70
C ASN A 13 15.21 5.73 17.89
N LEU A 14 14.81 5.23 16.71
CA LEU A 14 13.71 5.80 15.93
C LEU A 14 12.36 5.61 16.64
N PRO A 15 11.43 6.57 16.53
CA PRO A 15 10.05 6.34 16.94
C PRO A 15 9.40 5.30 16.03
N HIS A 16 8.43 4.57 16.58
CA HIS A 16 7.61 3.64 15.79
C HIS A 16 6.67 4.41 14.84
N VAL A 17 6.62 3.99 13.58
CA VAL A 17 5.75 4.57 12.54
C VAL A 17 5.15 3.46 11.70
N ASP A 18 3.88 3.14 11.91
CA ASP A 18 3.18 2.11 11.14
C ASP A 18 2.36 2.67 9.95
N ALA A 19 1.82 1.77 9.14
CA ALA A 19 1.03 2.13 7.97
C ALA A 19 -0.30 2.85 8.28
N LEU A 20 -0.91 2.61 9.45
CA LEU A 20 -2.12 3.32 9.88
C LEU A 20 -1.80 4.78 10.28
N MET A 21 -0.67 5.02 10.95
CA MET A 21 -0.17 6.37 11.25
C MET A 21 0.04 7.18 9.98
N VAL A 22 0.69 6.56 9.00
CA VAL A 22 0.94 7.17 7.68
C VAL A 22 -0.36 7.45 6.94
N ALA A 23 -1.30 6.49 6.95
CA ALA A 23 -2.61 6.66 6.34
C ALA A 23 -3.42 7.79 6.98
N GLU A 24 -3.44 7.84 8.31
CA GLU A 24 -4.12 8.90 9.06
C GLU A 24 -3.53 10.26 8.71
N PHE A 25 -2.21 10.39 8.73
CA PHE A 25 -1.52 11.64 8.42
C PHE A 25 -1.87 12.18 7.03
N PHE A 26 -1.78 11.33 6.00
CA PHE A 26 -2.05 11.78 4.63
C PHE A 26 -3.52 12.05 4.37
N ALA A 27 -4.45 11.34 5.03
CA ALA A 27 -5.88 11.56 4.87
C ALA A 27 -6.38 12.81 5.63
N SER A 28 -5.75 13.16 6.76
CA SER A 28 -6.16 14.29 7.60
C SER A 28 -5.48 15.61 7.25
N SER A 29 -4.49 15.62 6.36
CA SER A 29 -3.73 16.82 6.03
C SER A 29 -4.18 17.43 4.71
N ASP A 30 -4.72 18.65 4.75
CA ASP A 30 -5.10 19.44 3.56
C ASP A 30 -3.97 19.61 2.54
N LYS A 31 -2.71 19.61 3.01
CA LYS A 31 -1.52 19.62 2.15
C LYS A 31 -1.47 18.41 1.21
N TYR A 32 -1.85 17.22 1.68
CA TYR A 32 -1.64 15.96 0.96
C TYR A 32 -2.93 15.35 0.40
N THR A 33 -4.09 15.90 0.77
CA THR A 33 -5.39 15.54 0.18
C THR A 33 -5.65 16.24 -1.15
N ALA A 34 -4.87 17.24 -1.56
CA ALA A 34 -4.99 17.88 -2.88
C ALA A 34 -4.64 16.93 -4.04
N ALA A 35 -5.35 17.04 -5.17
CA ALA A 35 -5.16 16.16 -6.33
C ALA A 35 -3.73 16.19 -6.92
N GLU A 36 -3.02 17.31 -6.79
CA GLU A 36 -1.65 17.48 -7.30
C GLU A 36 -0.61 16.63 -6.54
N ILE A 37 -0.86 16.34 -5.26
CA ILE A 37 0.00 15.46 -4.44
C ILE A 37 -0.35 13.99 -4.67
N ARG A 38 -1.64 13.67 -4.83
CA ARG A 38 -2.12 12.32 -5.19
C ARG A 38 -1.53 11.80 -6.51
N GLY A 39 -0.97 12.68 -7.35
CA GLY A 39 -0.31 12.33 -8.61
C GLY A 39 1.07 11.67 -8.50
N LEU A 40 1.71 11.51 -9.67
CA LEU A 40 3.00 10.84 -9.92
C LEU A 40 4.19 11.27 -9.02
N LYS A 41 4.10 12.39 -8.30
CA LYS A 41 5.19 12.95 -7.47
C LYS A 41 5.28 12.33 -6.07
N ALA A 42 4.17 12.16 -5.33
CA ALA A 42 4.17 11.42 -4.05
C ALA A 42 4.50 9.94 -4.29
N MET A 43 3.94 9.40 -5.37
CA MET A 43 4.15 8.08 -5.94
C MET A 43 5.62 7.70 -6.19
N ARG A 44 6.43 8.59 -6.79
CA ARG A 44 7.87 8.35 -6.99
C ARG A 44 8.65 8.54 -5.70
N ALA A 45 8.24 9.49 -4.87
CA ALA A 45 8.97 9.88 -3.68
C ALA A 45 8.87 8.88 -2.53
N GLY A 46 7.76 8.16 -2.42
CA GLY A 46 7.57 7.10 -1.42
C GLY A 46 8.32 5.80 -1.71
N ARG A 47 8.88 5.64 -2.92
CA ARG A 47 9.62 4.41 -3.32
C ARG A 47 10.93 4.31 -2.56
N GLU A 48 11.24 3.09 -2.12
CA GLU A 48 12.51 2.72 -1.47
C GLU A 48 13.73 3.24 -2.25
N SER A 49 13.76 3.02 -3.57
CA SER A 49 14.87 3.41 -4.43
C SER A 49 15.24 4.90 -4.40
N TYR A 50 14.26 5.78 -4.14
CA TYR A 50 14.50 7.23 -4.04
C TYR A 50 14.61 7.67 -2.58
N GLY A 51 13.63 7.30 -1.74
CA GLY A 51 13.57 7.73 -0.35
C GLY A 51 14.84 7.37 0.43
N ASP A 52 15.33 6.14 0.27
CA ASP A 52 16.45 5.63 1.08
C ASP A 52 17.80 6.17 0.57
N ALA A 53 17.87 6.49 -0.71
CA ALA A 53 19.06 7.10 -1.29
C ALA A 53 19.15 8.60 -1.00
N ALA A 54 18.02 9.28 -0.77
CA ALA A 54 17.95 10.74 -0.65
C ALA A 54 18.08 11.24 0.79
N VAL A 55 17.62 10.46 1.76
CA VAL A 55 17.64 10.81 3.19
C VAL A 55 19.04 10.64 3.78
N GLY A 56 19.47 11.61 4.58
CA GLY A 56 20.71 11.55 5.33
C GLY A 56 20.70 12.51 6.53
N TYR A 57 21.72 12.38 7.38
CA TYR A 57 21.89 13.18 8.60
C TYR A 57 20.62 13.25 9.45
N VAL A 58 20.04 12.08 9.73
CA VAL A 58 18.81 11.98 10.51
C VAL A 58 19.12 12.16 12.00
N GLN A 59 18.37 13.00 12.67
CA GLN A 59 18.52 13.32 14.08
C GLN A 59 17.16 13.40 14.76
N ILE A 60 17.13 13.06 16.05
CA ILE A 60 15.92 12.95 16.86
C ILE A 60 16.04 13.79 18.13
N GLN A 61 14.92 14.31 18.60
CA GLN A 61 14.78 14.96 19.89
C GLN A 61 13.45 14.53 20.49
N ARG A 62 13.47 14.06 21.74
CA ARG A 62 12.26 13.71 22.49
C ARG A 62 11.98 14.75 23.55
N SER A 63 10.72 15.14 23.68
CA SER A 63 10.22 16.03 24.72
C SER A 63 8.85 15.53 25.16
N GLN A 64 8.78 14.97 26.37
CA GLN A 64 7.57 14.30 26.89
C GLN A 64 7.14 13.18 25.92
N ASN A 65 5.90 13.23 25.42
CA ASN A 65 5.33 12.25 24.49
C ASN A 65 5.68 12.53 23.02
N VAL A 66 6.35 13.65 22.74
CA VAL A 66 6.58 14.11 21.36
C VAL A 66 8.02 13.84 20.94
N CYS A 67 8.16 13.12 19.82
CA CYS A 67 9.41 12.89 19.13
C CYS A 67 9.49 13.76 17.88
N THR A 68 10.47 14.66 17.83
CA THR A 68 10.79 15.48 16.66
C THR A 68 11.97 14.87 15.93
N ILE A 69 11.78 14.55 14.66
CA ILE A 69 12.80 13.95 13.79
C ILE A 69 13.12 14.93 12.67
N LYS A 70 14.40 15.19 12.44
CA LYS A 70 14.88 16.02 11.34
C LYS A 70 15.79 15.22 10.43
N CYS A 71 15.72 15.47 9.12
CA CYS A 71 16.69 14.96 8.16
C CYS A 71 17.17 16.02 7.17
N ARG A 72 18.27 15.71 6.49
CA ARG A 72 18.72 16.41 5.29
C ARG A 72 18.46 15.55 4.06
N LEU A 73 17.60 16.06 3.17
CA LEU A 73 17.15 15.33 2.00
C LEU A 73 17.80 15.88 0.72
N CYS A 74 18.46 15.01 -0.04
CA CYS A 74 19.21 15.39 -1.23
C CYS A 74 18.29 15.56 -2.46
N PRO A 75 18.41 16.67 -3.23
CA PRO A 75 17.59 16.90 -4.41
C PRO A 75 17.87 15.89 -5.53
N GLU A 76 16.81 15.29 -6.08
CA GLU A 76 16.90 14.22 -7.09
C GLU A 76 17.60 14.64 -8.39
N HIS A 77 17.17 15.77 -8.98
CA HIS A 77 17.67 16.23 -10.29
C HIS A 77 18.85 17.19 -10.17
N ARG A 78 19.25 17.56 -8.94
CA ARG A 78 20.30 18.55 -8.65
C ARG A 78 21.07 18.15 -7.40
N VAL A 79 21.66 16.95 -7.41
CA VAL A 79 22.34 16.33 -6.25
C VAL A 79 23.46 17.16 -5.60
N ARG A 80 23.95 18.20 -6.28
CA ARG A 80 24.97 19.14 -5.78
C ARG A 80 24.38 20.40 -5.11
N GLN A 81 23.07 20.61 -5.18
CA GLN A 81 22.40 21.75 -4.55
C GLN A 81 22.23 21.52 -3.05
N LYS A 82 22.01 22.60 -2.28
CA LYS A 82 21.72 22.55 -0.84
C LYS A 82 20.61 21.53 -0.55
N ASN A 83 20.87 20.66 0.42
CA ASN A 83 19.89 19.70 0.90
C ASN A 83 18.68 20.40 1.53
N TYR A 84 17.51 19.81 1.36
CA TYR A 84 16.29 20.26 2.03
C TYR A 84 16.27 19.81 3.48
N SER A 85 15.88 20.69 4.40
CA SER A 85 15.55 20.32 5.79
C SER A 85 14.10 19.85 5.86
N VAL A 86 13.88 18.63 6.31
CA VAL A 86 12.54 18.09 6.58
C VAL A 86 12.44 17.76 8.05
N VAL A 87 11.34 18.17 8.68
CA VAL A 87 11.03 17.93 10.09
C VAL A 87 9.72 17.15 10.17
N VAL A 88 9.71 16.05 10.90
CA VAL A 88 8.53 15.27 11.22
C VAL A 88 8.35 15.29 12.73
N VAL A 89 7.11 15.45 13.19
CA VAL A 89 6.76 15.47 14.62
C VAL A 89 5.76 14.35 14.88
N ILE A 90 6.04 13.52 15.87
CA ILE A 90 5.25 12.32 16.18
C ILE A 90 4.89 12.35 17.67
N ASP A 91 3.62 12.08 17.97
CA ASP A 91 3.16 11.72 19.30
C ASP A 91 3.35 10.21 19.49
N GLU A 92 4.28 9.81 20.36
CA GLU A 92 4.63 8.42 20.63
C GLU A 92 3.59 7.71 21.52
N VAL A 93 2.71 8.46 22.22
CA VAL A 93 1.65 7.90 23.08
C VAL A 93 0.35 7.72 22.31
N GLU A 94 -0.07 8.75 21.59
CA GLU A 94 -1.25 8.68 20.71
C GLU A 94 -0.94 7.93 19.39
N GLU A 95 0.32 7.56 19.19
CA GLU A 95 0.83 6.91 17.98
C GLU A 95 0.34 7.64 16.72
N LYS A 96 0.67 8.93 16.63
CA LYS A 96 0.18 9.83 15.57
C LYS A 96 1.27 10.72 15.01
N ILE A 97 1.36 10.81 13.69
CA ILE A 97 2.19 11.82 13.03
C ILE A 97 1.44 13.15 13.09
N LEU A 98 1.99 14.12 13.81
CA LEU A 98 1.39 15.44 14.01
C LEU A 98 1.69 16.38 12.84
N SER A 99 2.92 16.38 12.33
CA SER A 99 3.28 17.19 11.16
C SER A 99 4.46 16.61 10.37
N ALA A 100 4.56 17.00 9.10
CA ALA A 100 5.73 16.76 8.25
C ALA A 100 5.96 17.99 7.35
N ASP A 101 7.00 18.74 7.67
CA ASP A 101 7.26 20.07 7.11
C ASP A 101 8.65 20.14 6.47
N CYS A 102 8.69 20.57 5.21
CA CYS A 102 9.93 20.81 4.49
C CYS A 102 10.23 22.30 4.46
N GLN A 103 11.28 22.72 5.17
CA GLN A 103 11.55 24.14 5.47
C GLN A 103 12.17 24.89 4.28
N ASP A 104 12.95 24.20 3.45
CA ASP A 104 13.73 24.84 2.37
C ASP A 104 13.13 24.61 0.97
N CYS A 105 11.89 24.14 0.86
CA CYS A 105 11.26 23.82 -0.43
C CYS A 105 10.16 24.83 -0.77
N ALA A 106 10.17 25.32 -2.02
CA ALA A 106 9.12 26.21 -2.52
C ALA A 106 7.70 25.60 -2.42
N ALA A 107 7.59 24.28 -2.47
CA ALA A 107 6.33 23.54 -2.29
C ALA A 107 6.05 23.12 -0.84
N GLY A 108 6.86 23.55 0.13
CA GLY A 108 6.76 23.09 1.53
C GLY A 108 5.42 23.43 2.19
N ALA A 109 4.85 24.60 1.87
CA ALA A 109 3.57 25.05 2.41
C ALA A 109 2.38 24.20 1.94
N GLY A 110 2.41 23.73 0.68
CA GLY A 110 1.34 22.97 0.06
C GLY A 110 1.51 21.46 0.14
N GLY A 111 2.52 20.96 0.86
CA GLY A 111 2.91 19.55 0.85
C GLY A 111 3.89 19.27 -0.29
N CYS A 112 5.03 18.66 0.04
CA CYS A 112 6.08 18.41 -0.94
C CYS A 112 6.50 16.94 -0.95
N LYS A 113 7.09 16.53 -2.07
CA LYS A 113 7.60 15.16 -2.24
C LYS A 113 8.67 14.77 -1.21
N HIS A 114 9.41 15.73 -0.67
CA HIS A 114 10.45 15.49 0.33
C HIS A 114 9.85 15.08 1.69
N ALA A 115 8.75 15.71 2.10
CA ALA A 115 8.04 15.32 3.31
C ALA A 115 7.44 13.92 3.18
N VAL A 116 6.81 13.61 2.03
CA VAL A 116 6.31 12.26 1.72
C VAL A 116 7.44 11.23 1.76
N ALA A 117 8.57 11.51 1.11
CA ALA A 117 9.73 10.61 1.09
C ALA A 117 10.25 10.33 2.50
N PHE A 118 10.30 11.35 3.36
CA PHE A 118 10.82 11.18 4.71
C PHE A 118 9.85 10.45 5.64
N VAL A 119 8.53 10.71 5.55
CA VAL A 119 7.51 9.95 6.30
C VAL A 119 7.54 8.47 5.90
N MET A 120 7.60 8.18 4.60
CA MET A 120 7.68 6.79 4.11
C MET A 120 9.02 6.12 4.48
N TRP A 121 10.12 6.90 4.56
CA TRP A 121 11.41 6.40 5.05
C TRP A 121 11.32 6.04 6.53
N LEU A 122 10.73 6.90 7.37
CA LEU A 122 10.55 6.63 8.80
C LEU A 122 9.74 5.36 9.02
N HIS A 123 8.63 5.21 8.29
CA HIS A 123 7.83 4.00 8.32
C HIS A 123 8.67 2.75 8.04
N ARG A 124 9.38 2.70 6.90
CA ARG A 124 10.22 1.56 6.54
C ARG A 124 11.28 1.24 7.61
N ARG A 125 12.02 2.25 8.07
CA ARG A 125 13.11 2.05 9.05
C ARG A 125 12.63 1.68 10.44
N SER A 126 11.45 2.15 10.84
CA SER A 126 10.85 1.77 12.12
C SER A 126 10.24 0.37 12.12
N GLU A 127 10.00 -0.21 10.94
CA GLU A 127 9.43 -1.55 10.74
C GLU A 127 10.48 -2.61 10.36
N GLU A 128 11.72 -2.19 10.08
CA GLU A 128 12.85 -3.10 9.86
C GLU A 128 13.16 -3.86 11.18
N PRO A 129 13.30 -5.19 11.15
CA PRO A 129 13.71 -5.94 12.34
C PRO A 129 15.07 -5.45 12.82
N SER A 130 15.28 -5.37 14.14
CA SER A 130 16.56 -4.91 14.72
C SER A 130 17.72 -5.69 14.09
N PRO A 131 18.61 -5.03 13.34
CA PRO A 131 19.81 -5.69 12.86
C PRO A 131 20.65 -6.11 14.06
N THR A 132 21.46 -7.16 13.91
CA THR A 132 22.45 -7.55 14.95
C THR A 132 23.45 -6.43 15.22
N ASP A 133 23.60 -5.50 14.27
CA ASP A 133 24.41 -4.30 14.37
C ASP A 133 23.52 -3.04 14.39
N VAL A 134 23.81 -2.08 15.26
CA VAL A 134 23.09 -0.79 15.31
C VAL A 134 23.43 0.05 14.07
N GLU A 135 22.47 0.21 13.15
CA GLU A 135 22.68 1.01 11.93
C GLU A 135 22.61 2.51 12.24
N SER A 136 23.61 3.28 11.81
CA SER A 136 23.62 4.74 11.93
C SER A 136 22.95 5.43 10.73
N TYR A 137 21.94 6.27 11.01
CA TYR A 137 21.27 7.11 10.01
C TYR A 137 21.81 8.55 9.97
N TRP A 138 22.75 8.88 10.86
CA TRP A 138 23.52 10.12 10.78
C TRP A 138 24.70 9.96 9.80
N ARG A 139 24.37 9.88 8.51
CA ARG A 139 25.35 9.75 7.42
C ARG A 139 24.94 10.56 6.20
N LYS A 140 25.89 10.78 5.30
CA LYS A 140 25.62 11.43 4.00
C LYS A 140 24.66 10.54 3.18
N SER A 141 23.74 11.17 2.46
CA SER A 141 22.82 10.45 1.58
C SER A 141 23.57 9.75 0.43
N LYS A 142 23.09 8.57 0.02
CA LYS A 142 23.72 7.80 -1.07
C LYS A 142 23.68 8.58 -2.40
N LEU A 143 22.60 9.30 -2.67
CA LEU A 143 22.42 10.15 -3.87
C LEU A 143 23.49 11.24 -4.00
N ALA A 144 24.01 11.76 -2.88
CA ALA A 144 25.04 12.80 -2.90
C ALA A 144 26.44 12.26 -3.27
N GLY A 145 26.59 10.95 -3.51
CA GLY A 145 27.78 10.32 -4.09
C GLY A 145 27.75 10.17 -5.61
N VAL A 146 26.60 10.38 -6.26
CA VAL A 146 26.47 10.26 -7.72
C VAL A 146 27.25 11.39 -8.40
N GLY A 147 28.30 11.04 -9.15
CA GLY A 147 29.15 11.99 -9.87
C GLY A 147 30.40 12.47 -9.12
N THR A 148 30.79 11.84 -8.01
CA THR A 148 32.18 11.92 -7.50
C THR A 148 33.04 10.92 -8.27
N SER A 149 33.85 11.39 -9.21
CA SER A 149 34.75 10.53 -9.99
C SER A 149 35.83 9.91 -9.10
N LEU A 150 35.85 8.59 -9.01
CA LEU A 150 37.07 7.85 -8.67
C LEU A 150 38.05 8.11 -9.82
N LYS A 151 39.06 8.96 -9.58
CA LYS A 151 40.05 9.30 -10.62
C LYS A 151 40.96 8.14 -11.02
N TYR A 152 41.00 7.04 -10.26
CA TYR A 152 41.77 5.84 -10.60
C TYR A 152 41.07 4.60 -10.03
N ILE A 153 40.73 3.62 -10.88
CA ILE A 153 40.28 2.29 -10.46
C ILE A 153 41.52 1.39 -10.50
N THR A 154 41.96 0.86 -9.36
CA THR A 154 42.99 -0.18 -9.31
C THR A 154 42.37 -1.52 -9.69
N VAL A 155 43.08 -2.32 -10.50
CA VAL A 155 42.63 -3.60 -11.08
C VAL A 155 42.18 -4.64 -10.02
N LYS A 156 42.51 -4.43 -8.73
CA LYS A 156 42.00 -5.25 -7.62
C LYS A 156 40.50 -5.15 -7.36
N ASN A 157 39.79 -4.17 -7.95
CA ASN A 157 38.34 -4.00 -7.76
C ASN A 157 37.49 -4.63 -8.89
N PHE A 158 38.10 -5.28 -9.88
CA PHE A 158 37.38 -6.09 -10.88
C PHE A 158 37.27 -7.53 -10.38
N GLY A 159 36.40 -7.77 -9.39
CA GLY A 159 36.23 -9.12 -8.87
C GLY A 159 35.49 -9.26 -7.55
N ALA A 160 34.44 -8.48 -7.34
CA ALA A 160 33.43 -8.82 -6.34
C ALA A 160 32.09 -8.29 -6.87
N ALA A 161 31.28 -9.18 -7.44
CA ALA A 161 29.86 -8.92 -7.51
C ALA A 161 29.38 -8.89 -6.05
N GLU A 162 29.02 -7.71 -5.54
CA GLU A 162 28.20 -7.66 -4.34
C GLU A 162 26.82 -8.23 -4.73
N ASP A 163 26.52 -9.39 -4.19
CA ASP A 163 25.19 -9.98 -4.21
C ASP A 163 24.19 -8.93 -3.74
N THR A 164 23.32 -8.51 -4.65
CA THR A 164 22.17 -7.68 -4.30
C THR A 164 21.22 -8.58 -3.53
N PRO A 165 20.90 -8.33 -2.25
CA PRO A 165 19.89 -9.11 -1.56
C PRO A 165 18.57 -8.89 -2.28
N ALA A 166 17.96 -9.98 -2.72
CA ALA A 166 16.60 -9.98 -3.24
C ALA A 166 15.66 -9.41 -2.16
N GLY A 167 14.95 -8.32 -2.51
CA GLY A 167 13.78 -7.75 -1.83
C GLY A 167 13.65 -8.00 -0.33
N SER A 168 14.13 -7.07 0.49
CA SER A 168 13.81 -7.01 1.91
C SER A 168 12.30 -6.79 2.10
N SER A 169 11.62 -7.80 2.65
CA SER A 169 10.21 -7.75 3.01
C SER A 169 9.98 -6.78 4.16
N VAL A 170 9.22 -5.73 3.92
CA VAL A 170 8.77 -4.72 4.91
C VAL A 170 7.40 -5.16 5.45
N GLY A 171 7.17 -5.03 6.76
CA GLY A 171 5.81 -5.04 7.34
C GLY A 171 5.51 -5.99 8.52
N ALA A 172 6.46 -6.27 9.42
CA ALA A 172 6.24 -7.21 10.53
C ALA A 172 5.45 -6.63 11.74
N PRO A 173 5.72 -5.41 12.27
CA PRO A 173 5.04 -4.87 13.45
C PRO A 173 3.52 -4.63 13.34
N LEU A 174 3.00 -4.29 12.16
CA LEU A 174 1.59 -3.90 11.98
C LEU A 174 0.59 -5.03 12.32
N LEU A 175 0.93 -6.29 12.04
CA LEU A 175 -0.04 -7.38 12.03
C LEU A 175 -0.32 -8.03 13.39
N ALA A 176 0.66 -8.02 14.29
CA ALA A 176 0.43 -8.49 15.67
C ALA A 176 -0.56 -7.58 16.41
N ARG A 177 -0.52 -6.27 16.15
CA ARG A 177 -1.45 -5.28 16.74
C ARG A 177 -2.79 -5.19 16.00
N LEU A 178 -2.85 -5.60 14.72
CA LEU A 178 -4.10 -5.77 13.97
C LEU A 178 -5.04 -6.82 14.57
N ILE A 179 -4.49 -7.84 15.24
CA ILE A 179 -5.29 -8.88 15.91
C ILE A 179 -5.96 -8.35 17.19
N GLU A 180 -5.41 -7.32 17.83
CA GLU A 180 -5.97 -6.76 19.06
C GLU A 180 -7.14 -5.78 18.81
N GLY A 181 -7.52 -5.50 17.55
CA GLY A 181 -8.80 -4.87 17.18
C GLY A 181 -9.04 -3.43 17.69
N LYS A 182 -8.16 -2.88 18.54
CA LYS A 182 -8.37 -1.60 19.22
C LYS A 182 -8.10 -0.37 18.35
N ARG A 183 -7.38 -0.51 17.23
CA ARG A 183 -6.93 0.64 16.40
C ARG A 183 -7.61 0.75 15.03
N MET A 184 -8.31 -0.27 14.54
CA MET A 184 -9.06 -0.18 13.27
C MET A 184 -10.47 0.36 13.47
N THR A 185 -10.58 1.59 13.98
CA THR A 185 -11.86 2.29 14.09
C THR A 185 -12.42 2.59 12.69
N PRO A 186 -13.75 2.80 12.54
CA PRO A 186 -14.34 3.24 11.28
C PRO A 186 -13.68 4.50 10.72
N GLU A 187 -13.26 5.42 11.59
CA GLU A 187 -12.55 6.65 11.21
C GLU A 187 -11.19 6.33 10.56
N ILE A 188 -10.37 5.48 11.20
CA ILE A 188 -9.06 5.09 10.66
C ILE A 188 -9.23 4.30 9.35
N CYS A 189 -10.22 3.40 9.27
CA CYS A 189 -10.52 2.69 8.03
C CYS A 189 -10.88 3.66 6.88
N ASN A 190 -11.66 4.72 7.17
CA ASN A 190 -11.98 5.75 6.19
C ASN A 190 -10.74 6.58 5.79
N LYS A 191 -9.82 6.86 6.72
CA LYS A 191 -8.54 7.51 6.40
C LYS A 191 -7.67 6.64 5.48
N CYS A 192 -7.55 5.34 5.76
CA CYS A 192 -6.89 4.38 4.86
C CYS A 192 -7.53 4.37 3.47
N PHE A 193 -8.86 4.34 3.40
CA PHE A 193 -9.59 4.42 2.14
C PHE A 193 -9.23 5.68 1.35
N ILE A 194 -9.20 6.86 1.97
CA ILE A 194 -8.86 8.13 1.30
C ILE A 194 -7.41 8.13 0.80
N ALA A 195 -6.47 7.73 1.66
CA ALA A 195 -5.03 7.75 1.36
C ALA A 195 -4.62 6.74 0.27
N THR A 196 -5.49 5.77 -0.05
CA THR A 196 -5.21 4.69 -1.01
C THR A 196 -6.09 4.71 -2.25
N LYS A 197 -6.81 5.82 -2.53
CA LYS A 197 -7.69 5.98 -3.71
C LYS A 197 -7.01 5.72 -5.06
N GLU A 198 -5.69 5.88 -5.14
CA GLU A 198 -4.90 5.60 -6.35
C GLU A 198 -4.52 4.12 -6.50
N GLN A 199 -5.02 3.26 -5.62
CA GLN A 199 -4.92 1.79 -5.64
C GLN A 199 -3.52 1.27 -6.00
N SER A 200 -3.38 0.54 -7.12
CA SER A 200 -2.14 -0.11 -7.55
C SER A 200 -0.97 0.85 -7.73
N SER A 201 -1.27 2.14 -7.88
CA SER A 201 -0.26 3.17 -7.84
C SER A 201 0.24 3.40 -6.41
N SER A 202 -0.63 3.54 -5.41
CA SER A 202 -0.22 3.88 -4.05
C SER A 202 0.67 2.83 -3.38
N VAL A 203 1.87 3.23 -2.93
CA VAL A 203 2.76 2.36 -2.13
C VAL A 203 2.06 1.93 -0.84
N LEU A 204 1.39 2.87 -0.16
CA LEU A 204 0.61 2.61 1.04
C LEU A 204 -0.53 1.60 0.79
N TRP A 205 -1.11 1.56 -0.41
CA TRP A 205 -2.10 0.53 -0.75
C TRP A 205 -1.49 -0.87 -0.82
N HIS A 206 -0.25 -1.01 -1.30
CA HIS A 206 0.47 -2.30 -1.26
C HIS A 206 0.84 -2.68 0.18
N GLU A 207 1.36 -1.74 0.97
CA GLU A 207 1.70 -1.96 2.39
C GLU A 207 0.47 -2.39 3.20
N LEU A 208 -0.66 -1.71 3.03
CA LEU A 208 -1.90 -2.08 3.72
C LEU A 208 -2.53 -3.38 3.18
N ARG A 209 -2.07 -3.93 2.05
CA ARG A 209 -2.50 -5.27 1.61
C ARG A 209 -1.55 -6.37 2.08
N TYR A 210 -0.34 -6.01 2.49
CA TYR A 210 0.64 -6.97 2.97
C TYR A 210 0.05 -7.80 4.12
N ALA A 211 0.18 -9.12 3.97
CA ALA A 211 -0.31 -10.12 4.90
C ALA A 211 -1.83 -10.05 5.21
N ARG A 212 -2.63 -9.29 4.43
CA ARG A 212 -4.10 -9.34 4.49
C ARG A 212 -4.66 -10.18 3.35
N ILE A 213 -5.75 -10.90 3.61
CA ILE A 213 -6.50 -11.59 2.56
C ILE A 213 -7.37 -10.56 1.86
N THR A 214 -7.17 -10.41 0.55
CA THR A 214 -7.93 -9.46 -0.25
C THR A 214 -9.15 -10.12 -0.89
N ALA A 215 -10.16 -9.33 -1.27
CA ALA A 215 -11.39 -9.85 -1.89
C ALA A 215 -11.17 -10.79 -3.07
N SER A 216 -10.19 -10.50 -3.94
CA SER A 216 -9.85 -11.37 -5.08
C SER A 216 -9.22 -12.72 -4.68
N LYS A 217 -8.83 -12.86 -3.40
CA LYS A 217 -8.19 -14.04 -2.80
C LYS A 217 -9.03 -14.74 -1.74
N VAL A 218 -10.12 -14.14 -1.26
CA VAL A 218 -10.92 -14.67 -0.13
C VAL A 218 -11.44 -16.08 -0.39
N TYR A 219 -11.93 -16.34 -1.61
CA TYR A 219 -12.43 -17.66 -1.98
C TYR A 219 -11.32 -18.72 -2.07
N GLU A 220 -10.14 -18.31 -2.52
CA GLU A 220 -8.97 -19.18 -2.60
C GLU A 220 -8.47 -19.54 -1.20
N ALA A 221 -8.38 -18.55 -0.31
CA ALA A 221 -8.01 -18.72 1.10
C ALA A 221 -8.97 -19.64 1.85
N ALA A 222 -10.28 -19.44 1.70
CA ALA A 222 -11.32 -20.26 2.35
C ALA A 222 -11.26 -21.75 1.97
N ARG A 223 -10.60 -22.10 0.85
CA ARG A 223 -10.51 -23.48 0.35
C ARG A 223 -9.09 -24.03 0.41
N CYS A 224 -8.12 -23.21 0.81
CA CYS A 224 -6.73 -23.59 0.83
C CYS A 224 -6.45 -24.52 2.01
N LYS A 225 -5.83 -25.66 1.73
CA LYS A 225 -5.42 -26.64 2.75
C LYS A 225 -3.93 -26.61 3.03
N THR A 226 -3.15 -25.87 2.23
CA THR A 226 -1.69 -25.79 2.36
C THR A 226 -1.30 -24.55 3.15
N LEU A 227 -0.40 -24.70 4.12
CA LEU A 227 0.07 -23.59 4.97
C LEU A 227 1.28 -22.84 4.35
N SER A 228 1.64 -23.20 3.13
CA SER A 228 2.74 -22.61 2.35
C SER A 228 2.42 -22.67 0.85
N GLY A 229 3.24 -22.01 0.04
CA GLY A 229 3.13 -21.99 -1.42
C GLY A 229 2.60 -20.66 -1.98
N SER A 230 2.20 -20.69 -3.24
CA SER A 230 1.95 -19.49 -4.05
C SER A 230 0.87 -18.57 -3.49
N LEU A 231 -0.19 -19.10 -2.86
CA LEU A 231 -1.22 -18.27 -2.24
C LEU A 231 -0.65 -17.47 -1.07
N VAL A 232 0.07 -18.15 -0.17
CA VAL A 232 0.71 -17.53 1.00
C VAL A 232 1.72 -16.48 0.54
N GLU A 233 2.60 -16.82 -0.41
CA GLU A 233 3.55 -15.87 -1.01
C GLU A 233 2.85 -14.66 -1.62
N SER A 234 1.73 -14.86 -2.33
CA SER A 234 0.97 -13.76 -2.92
C SER A 234 0.30 -12.85 -1.87
N ILE A 235 -0.12 -13.40 -0.73
CA ILE A 235 -0.66 -12.63 0.40
C ILE A 235 0.45 -11.78 1.04
N PHE A 236 1.70 -12.27 1.03
CA PHE A 236 2.89 -11.50 1.41
C PHE A 236 3.43 -10.60 0.27
N GLY A 237 2.64 -10.35 -0.79
CA GLY A 237 2.98 -9.39 -1.83
C GLY A 237 3.97 -9.90 -2.88
N ALA A 238 4.19 -11.22 -3.00
CA ALA A 238 4.99 -11.78 -4.07
C ALA A 238 4.48 -11.30 -5.44
N LYS A 239 5.38 -10.74 -6.24
CA LYS A 239 5.03 -10.16 -7.54
C LYS A 239 4.61 -11.25 -8.51
N LEU A 240 3.38 -11.16 -9.00
CA LEU A 240 2.94 -11.96 -10.14
C LEU A 240 3.60 -11.44 -11.42
N LYS A 241 4.04 -12.36 -12.27
CA LYS A 241 4.53 -12.02 -13.61
C LYS A 241 3.42 -11.32 -14.38
N GLU A 242 3.70 -10.15 -14.95
CA GLU A 242 2.72 -9.45 -15.79
C GLU A 242 2.39 -10.31 -17.01
N THR A 243 1.10 -10.53 -17.23
CA THR A 243 0.58 -11.29 -18.36
C THR A 243 -0.19 -10.37 -19.30
N ALA A 244 -0.36 -10.78 -20.56
CA ALA A 244 -1.17 -10.04 -21.52
C ALA A 244 -2.60 -9.78 -21.01
N ALA A 245 -3.19 -10.74 -20.28
CA ALA A 245 -4.52 -10.58 -19.68
C ALA A 245 -4.56 -9.51 -18.58
N ILE A 246 -3.55 -9.45 -17.71
CA ILE A 246 -3.43 -8.41 -16.68
C ILE A 246 -3.26 -7.03 -17.33
N ASN A 247 -2.40 -6.93 -18.35
CA ASN A 247 -2.14 -5.67 -19.03
C ASN A 247 -3.36 -5.17 -19.81
N ARG A 248 -4.12 -6.07 -20.45
CA ARG A 248 -5.40 -5.72 -21.08
C ARG A 248 -6.40 -5.19 -20.07
N GLY A 249 -6.50 -5.81 -18.89
CA GLY A 249 -7.32 -5.32 -17.79
C GLY A 249 -6.97 -3.87 -17.42
N LYS A 250 -5.70 -3.62 -17.08
CA LYS A 250 -5.21 -2.27 -16.72
C LYS A 250 -5.47 -1.21 -17.80
N LEU A 251 -5.42 -1.60 -19.09
CA LEU A 251 -5.61 -0.68 -20.20
C LEU A 251 -7.10 -0.31 -20.41
N LEU A 252 -8.00 -1.28 -20.23
CA LEU A 252 -9.41 -1.14 -20.63
C LEU A 252 -10.34 -0.79 -19.47
N GLU A 253 -9.94 -0.97 -18.22
CA GLU A 253 -10.78 -0.80 -17.03
C GLU A 253 -11.51 0.57 -17.00
N ASP A 254 -10.77 1.67 -17.15
CA ASP A 254 -11.35 3.02 -17.16
C ASP A 254 -12.34 3.22 -18.32
N GLU A 255 -12.11 2.60 -19.48
CA GLU A 255 -13.02 2.68 -20.64
C GLU A 255 -14.29 1.85 -20.43
N VAL A 256 -14.17 0.64 -19.87
CA VAL A 256 -15.30 -0.22 -19.53
C VAL A 256 -16.19 0.46 -18.49
N LEU A 257 -15.59 1.08 -17.46
CA LEU A 257 -16.32 1.89 -16.49
C LEU A 257 -17.05 3.05 -17.16
N SER A 258 -16.43 3.74 -18.12
CA SER A 258 -17.07 4.83 -18.87
C SER A 258 -18.29 4.37 -19.67
N VAL A 259 -18.22 3.20 -20.32
CA VAL A 259 -19.37 2.59 -21.02
C VAL A 259 -20.48 2.25 -20.03
N LEU A 260 -20.15 1.62 -18.89
CA LEU A 260 -21.11 1.26 -17.86
C LEU A 260 -21.81 2.50 -17.26
N GLN A 261 -21.07 3.56 -16.97
CA GLN A 261 -21.64 4.83 -16.48
C GLN A 261 -22.66 5.42 -17.45
N LYS A 262 -22.36 5.38 -18.75
CA LYS A 262 -23.28 5.86 -19.80
C LYS A 262 -24.53 4.99 -19.91
N GLN A 263 -24.38 3.67 -19.85
CA GLN A 263 -25.52 2.75 -19.93
C GLN A 263 -26.47 2.89 -18.73
N LEU A 264 -25.92 3.10 -17.52
CA LEU A 264 -26.72 3.24 -16.30
C LEU A 264 -27.15 4.70 -16.04
N ASN A 265 -26.59 5.67 -16.76
CA ASN A 265 -26.76 7.10 -16.48
C ASN A 265 -26.42 7.45 -15.01
N MET A 266 -25.33 6.87 -14.50
CA MET A 266 -24.86 7.06 -13.12
C MET A 266 -23.38 7.43 -13.10
N LYS A 267 -22.98 8.17 -12.07
CA LYS A 267 -21.57 8.51 -11.82
C LYS A 267 -20.96 7.51 -10.84
N PHE A 268 -19.73 7.11 -11.11
CA PHE A 268 -18.94 6.30 -10.20
C PHE A 268 -17.75 7.08 -9.64
N SER A 269 -17.25 6.62 -8.51
CA SER A 269 -16.05 7.13 -7.85
C SER A 269 -15.00 6.04 -7.74
N LYS A 270 -13.72 6.41 -7.92
CA LYS A 270 -12.60 5.52 -7.59
C LYS A 270 -12.55 5.27 -6.08
N VAL A 271 -12.12 4.07 -5.71
CA VAL A 271 -12.18 3.54 -4.35
C VAL A 271 -10.77 3.20 -3.88
N GLY A 272 -10.43 3.51 -2.63
CA GLY A 272 -9.19 3.02 -2.04
C GLY A 272 -9.30 1.58 -1.54
N LEU A 273 -8.41 1.21 -0.63
CA LEU A 273 -8.53 -0.01 0.15
C LEU A 273 -9.53 0.19 1.27
N MET A 274 -10.64 -0.54 1.20
CA MET A 274 -11.61 -0.66 2.28
C MET A 274 -11.16 -1.73 3.25
N LEU A 275 -11.14 -1.35 4.52
CA LEU A 275 -10.76 -2.19 5.64
C LEU A 275 -11.92 -2.29 6.63
N SER A 276 -11.94 -3.33 7.47
CA SER A 276 -12.98 -3.54 8.46
C SER A 276 -12.37 -3.83 9.83
N GLY A 277 -12.73 -3.06 10.86
CA GLY A 277 -12.35 -3.38 12.24
C GLY A 277 -12.91 -4.71 12.73
N LYS A 278 -14.04 -5.17 12.17
CA LYS A 278 -14.61 -6.51 12.46
C LYS A 278 -13.76 -7.64 11.89
N TYR A 279 -13.14 -7.40 10.74
CA TYR A 279 -12.30 -8.38 10.03
C TYR A 279 -10.97 -7.74 9.62
N PRO A 280 -10.06 -7.44 10.57
CA PRO A 280 -8.86 -6.62 10.33
C PRO A 280 -7.84 -7.25 9.37
N VAL A 281 -7.93 -8.57 9.22
CA VAL A 281 -7.08 -9.38 8.33
C VAL A 281 -7.60 -9.43 6.89
N LEU A 282 -8.75 -8.80 6.62
CA LEU A 282 -9.37 -8.72 5.31
C LEU A 282 -9.29 -7.31 4.74
N GLY A 283 -9.30 -7.20 3.40
CA GLY A 283 -9.41 -5.92 2.71
C GLY A 283 -10.00 -6.07 1.31
N ALA A 284 -10.60 -5.00 0.80
CA ALA A 284 -11.12 -4.99 -0.57
C ALA A 284 -10.92 -3.63 -1.26
N SER A 285 -10.68 -3.67 -2.56
CA SER A 285 -10.72 -2.49 -3.43
C SER A 285 -11.58 -2.88 -4.64
N PRO A 286 -12.87 -2.48 -4.68
CA PRO A 286 -13.64 -2.56 -5.91
C PRO A 286 -13.10 -1.57 -6.95
N ASP A 287 -13.38 -1.82 -8.22
CA ASP A 287 -12.89 -0.99 -9.32
C ASP A 287 -13.61 0.37 -9.35
N ALA A 288 -14.89 0.38 -8.95
CA ALA A 288 -15.62 1.62 -8.69
C ALA A 288 -16.75 1.45 -7.66
N VAL A 289 -17.31 2.56 -7.19
CA VAL A 289 -18.47 2.57 -6.29
C VAL A 289 -19.37 3.79 -6.58
N ASN A 290 -20.63 3.70 -6.21
CA ASN A 290 -21.51 4.87 -6.07
C ASN A 290 -22.30 4.79 -4.74
N GLU A 291 -23.37 5.57 -4.62
CA GLU A 291 -24.20 5.56 -3.41
C GLU A 291 -24.95 4.24 -3.21
N GLU A 292 -25.22 3.48 -4.28
CA GLU A 292 -26.09 2.30 -4.27
C GLU A 292 -25.34 0.96 -4.27
N PHE A 293 -24.24 0.85 -5.03
CA PHE A 293 -23.55 -0.41 -5.30
C PHE A 293 -22.04 -0.27 -5.49
N VAL A 294 -21.35 -1.40 -5.38
CA VAL A 294 -19.95 -1.57 -5.82
C VAL A 294 -19.90 -2.06 -7.26
N VAL A 295 -18.80 -1.80 -7.96
CA VAL A 295 -18.56 -2.27 -9.33
C VAL A 295 -17.23 -3.04 -9.37
N GLU A 296 -17.26 -4.21 -9.99
CA GLU A 296 -16.10 -5.04 -10.32
C GLU A 296 -16.07 -5.28 -11.84
N VAL A 297 -14.94 -5.04 -12.47
CA VAL A 297 -14.71 -5.12 -13.90
C VAL A 297 -13.77 -6.29 -14.22
N LYS A 298 -14.08 -6.98 -15.32
CA LYS A 298 -13.20 -7.98 -15.93
C LYS A 298 -13.08 -7.76 -17.43
N CYS A 299 -11.84 -7.82 -17.94
CA CYS A 299 -11.54 -7.64 -19.36
C CYS A 299 -10.93 -8.93 -19.96
N PRO A 300 -11.69 -10.04 -20.09
CA PRO A 300 -11.20 -11.32 -20.63
C PRO A 300 -10.81 -11.24 -22.11
N SER A 301 -9.64 -11.79 -22.48
CA SER A 301 -9.17 -11.84 -23.87
C SER A 301 -9.63 -13.08 -24.65
N SER A 302 -10.50 -13.92 -24.07
CA SER A 302 -11.02 -15.12 -24.73
C SER A 302 -12.35 -15.55 -24.14
N GLU A 303 -13.16 -16.25 -24.94
CA GLU A 303 -14.44 -16.83 -24.51
C GLU A 303 -14.30 -17.78 -23.33
N LYS A 304 -13.20 -18.56 -23.29
CA LYS A 304 -12.88 -19.41 -22.15
C LYS A 304 -12.74 -18.60 -20.86
N ALA A 305 -12.14 -17.41 -20.93
CA ALA A 305 -12.00 -16.53 -19.78
C ALA A 305 -13.33 -15.88 -19.39
N VAL A 306 -14.17 -15.48 -20.35
CA VAL A 306 -15.55 -15.01 -20.08
C VAL A 306 -16.32 -16.04 -19.26
N ASN A 307 -16.34 -17.28 -19.72
CA ASN A 307 -17.04 -18.40 -19.06
C ASN A 307 -16.45 -18.77 -17.68
N ALA A 308 -15.23 -18.33 -17.37
CA ALA A 308 -14.65 -18.49 -16.04
C ALA A 308 -15.20 -17.46 -15.04
N TYR A 309 -15.69 -16.31 -15.53
CA TYR A 309 -16.24 -15.23 -14.71
C TYR A 309 -17.75 -15.34 -14.52
N VAL A 310 -18.47 -15.59 -15.61
CA VAL A 310 -19.92 -15.63 -15.66
C VAL A 310 -20.36 -16.95 -16.30
N THR A 311 -21.34 -17.60 -15.68
CA THR A 311 -21.94 -18.85 -16.15
C THR A 311 -22.88 -18.59 -17.34
N LYS A 312 -23.25 -19.65 -18.07
CA LYS A 312 -24.20 -19.56 -19.20
C LYS A 312 -25.56 -18.96 -18.81
N ASP A 313 -25.96 -19.08 -17.56
CA ASP A 313 -27.21 -18.53 -17.02
C ASP A 313 -27.06 -17.08 -16.52
N ASN A 314 -26.00 -16.38 -16.95
CA ASN A 314 -25.66 -15.02 -16.53
C ASN A 314 -25.49 -14.86 -15.01
N LYS A 315 -25.03 -15.91 -14.31
CA LYS A 315 -24.66 -15.82 -12.88
C LYS A 315 -23.16 -15.72 -12.69
N ILE A 316 -22.72 -14.94 -11.71
CA ILE A 316 -21.31 -14.81 -11.35
C ILE A 316 -20.80 -16.13 -10.77
N VAL A 317 -19.65 -16.62 -11.24
CA VAL A 317 -19.01 -17.82 -10.69
C VAL A 317 -18.59 -17.58 -9.24
N ASN A 318 -18.78 -18.58 -8.36
CA ASN A 318 -18.61 -18.46 -6.90
C ASN A 318 -17.32 -17.77 -6.43
N LYS A 319 -16.19 -18.00 -7.13
CA LYS A 319 -14.93 -17.32 -6.83
C LYS A 319 -15.07 -15.80 -6.89
N TYR A 320 -15.65 -15.29 -7.96
CA TYR A 320 -15.84 -13.86 -8.20
C TYR A 320 -17.07 -13.32 -7.49
N ARG A 321 -18.08 -14.18 -7.24
CA ARG A 321 -19.21 -13.87 -6.37
C ARG A 321 -18.71 -13.58 -4.95
N ALA A 322 -17.83 -14.41 -4.39
CA ALA A 322 -17.23 -14.16 -3.08
C ALA A 322 -16.40 -12.86 -3.04
N GLN A 323 -15.71 -12.53 -4.15
CA GLN A 323 -14.99 -11.26 -4.27
C GLN A 323 -15.94 -10.05 -4.16
N ILE A 324 -17.01 -10.01 -4.97
CA ILE A 324 -17.94 -8.87 -4.95
C ILE A 324 -18.76 -8.82 -3.65
N GLN A 325 -19.08 -9.97 -3.07
CA GLN A 325 -19.77 -10.07 -1.78
C GLN A 325 -18.93 -9.53 -0.63
N LEU A 326 -17.62 -9.81 -0.61
CA LEU A 326 -16.73 -9.18 0.38
C LEU A 326 -16.62 -7.68 0.14
N GLN A 327 -16.54 -7.22 -1.11
CA GLN A 327 -16.55 -5.79 -1.44
C GLN A 327 -17.83 -5.10 -0.95
N MET A 328 -19.01 -5.71 -1.16
CA MET A 328 -20.29 -5.21 -0.64
C MET A 328 -20.29 -5.11 0.89
N LEU A 329 -19.82 -6.15 1.58
CA LEU A 329 -19.73 -6.17 3.04
C LEU A 329 -18.87 -5.02 3.57
N VAL A 330 -17.65 -4.84 3.04
CA VAL A 330 -16.72 -3.81 3.57
C VAL A 330 -17.07 -2.39 3.12
N ASN A 331 -17.87 -2.24 2.04
CA ASN A 331 -18.39 -0.94 1.59
C ASN A 331 -19.79 -0.64 2.13
N ASN A 332 -20.37 -1.52 2.95
CA ASN A 332 -21.76 -1.43 3.43
C ASN A 332 -22.77 -1.20 2.29
N LYS A 333 -22.63 -1.96 1.20
CA LYS A 333 -23.53 -1.93 0.04
C LYS A 333 -24.43 -3.16 0.03
N LYS A 334 -25.68 -2.97 -0.43
CA LYS A 334 -26.66 -4.05 -0.54
C LYS A 334 -26.64 -4.74 -1.90
N SER A 335 -25.98 -4.14 -2.89
CA SER A 335 -25.87 -4.72 -4.23
C SER A 335 -24.51 -4.40 -4.87
N GLY A 336 -24.16 -5.20 -5.88
CA GLY A 336 -22.93 -5.08 -6.63
C GLY A 336 -23.16 -5.36 -8.11
N ILE A 337 -22.41 -4.68 -8.97
CA ILE A 337 -22.38 -4.92 -10.41
C ILE A 337 -21.07 -5.58 -10.78
N PHE A 338 -21.17 -6.74 -11.42
CA PHE A 338 -20.06 -7.44 -12.03
C PHE A 338 -20.13 -7.23 -13.55
N CYS A 339 -19.18 -6.47 -14.07
CA CYS A 339 -19.11 -6.05 -15.45
C CYS A 339 -18.02 -6.82 -16.19
N VAL A 340 -18.37 -7.51 -17.27
CA VAL A 340 -17.42 -8.26 -18.09
C VAL A 340 -17.38 -7.65 -19.48
N ALA A 341 -16.23 -7.12 -19.86
CA ALA A 341 -16.00 -6.62 -21.21
C ALA A 341 -15.96 -7.77 -22.22
N ASP A 342 -16.52 -7.53 -23.40
CA ASP A 342 -16.42 -8.45 -24.52
C ASP A 342 -14.95 -8.72 -24.92
N THR A 343 -14.68 -9.87 -25.52
CA THR A 343 -13.33 -10.21 -25.98
C THR A 343 -12.81 -9.26 -27.07
N ASN A 344 -13.72 -8.60 -27.79
CA ASN A 344 -13.46 -7.56 -28.80
C ASN A 344 -13.93 -6.17 -28.36
N PHE A 345 -13.98 -5.91 -27.05
CA PHE A 345 -14.42 -4.64 -26.45
C PHE A 345 -13.79 -3.40 -27.10
N GLU A 346 -12.51 -3.49 -27.47
CA GLU A 346 -11.75 -2.44 -28.14
C GLU A 346 -12.46 -1.91 -29.39
N SER A 347 -13.16 -2.78 -30.11
CA SER A 347 -13.90 -2.45 -31.33
C SER A 347 -15.40 -2.22 -31.09
N ASN A 348 -16.05 -3.09 -30.30
CA ASN A 348 -17.51 -3.10 -30.21
C ASN A 348 -18.09 -2.36 -28.99
N LYS A 349 -17.27 -2.07 -27.98
CA LYS A 349 -17.67 -1.46 -26.69
C LYS A 349 -18.79 -2.22 -25.97
N VAL A 350 -18.92 -3.53 -26.23
CA VAL A 350 -19.96 -4.38 -25.62
C VAL A 350 -19.52 -4.84 -24.24
N ILE A 351 -20.43 -4.75 -23.27
CA ILE A 351 -20.23 -5.20 -21.89
C ILE A 351 -21.40 -6.08 -21.45
N THR A 352 -21.10 -7.10 -20.66
CA THR A 352 -22.08 -7.92 -19.94
C THR A 352 -22.17 -7.43 -18.51
N VAL A 353 -23.38 -7.07 -18.07
CA VAL A 353 -23.62 -6.50 -16.74
C VAL A 353 -24.44 -7.50 -15.94
N VAL A 354 -23.86 -8.02 -14.86
CA VAL A 354 -24.53 -8.95 -13.94
C VAL A 354 -24.65 -8.28 -12.58
N ARG A 355 -25.89 -8.12 -12.07
CA ARG A 355 -26.13 -7.62 -10.72
C ARG A 355 -26.22 -8.78 -9.72
N ASP A 356 -25.62 -8.62 -8.55
CA ASP A 356 -25.76 -9.54 -7.42
C ASP A 356 -26.18 -8.74 -6.17
N GLU A 357 -27.05 -9.34 -5.37
CA GLU A 357 -27.49 -8.76 -4.10
C GLU A 357 -26.63 -9.31 -2.96
N TYR A 358 -26.40 -8.49 -1.93
CA TYR A 358 -25.64 -8.91 -0.77
C TYR A 358 -26.29 -10.13 -0.09
N ASP A 359 -25.50 -11.17 0.09
CA ASP A 359 -25.92 -12.48 0.59
C ASP A 359 -25.00 -12.86 1.77
N HIS A 360 -25.47 -12.54 2.97
CA HIS A 360 -24.75 -12.81 4.22
C HIS A 360 -24.45 -14.31 4.38
N ASP A 361 -25.43 -15.17 4.10
CA ASP A 361 -25.33 -16.61 4.33
C ASP A 361 -24.36 -17.27 3.36
N PHE A 362 -24.19 -16.70 2.16
CA PHE A 362 -23.15 -17.10 1.24
C PHE A 362 -21.75 -16.66 1.68
N ILE A 363 -21.57 -15.38 2.05
CA ILE A 363 -20.22 -14.82 2.27
C ILE A 363 -19.66 -15.10 3.65
N GLN A 364 -20.50 -15.19 4.68
CA GLN A 364 -20.06 -15.31 6.06
C GLN A 364 -19.26 -16.61 6.32
N PRO A 365 -19.69 -17.80 5.87
CA PRO A 365 -18.89 -19.02 6.02
C PRO A 365 -17.56 -18.96 5.27
N ILE A 366 -17.51 -18.28 4.12
CA ILE A 366 -16.28 -18.09 3.33
C ILE A 366 -15.29 -17.21 4.10
N ILE A 367 -15.78 -16.14 4.72
CA ILE A 367 -14.97 -15.26 5.57
C ILE A 367 -14.38 -16.03 6.75
N GLU A 368 -15.20 -16.82 7.45
CA GLU A 368 -14.76 -17.61 8.60
C GLU A 368 -13.63 -18.58 8.22
N MET A 369 -13.84 -19.36 7.16
CA MET A 369 -12.80 -20.27 6.65
C MET A 369 -11.54 -19.53 6.20
N ALA A 370 -11.67 -18.37 5.55
CA ALA A 370 -10.53 -17.57 5.11
C ALA A 370 -9.75 -17.00 6.32
N VAL A 371 -10.44 -16.57 7.37
CA VAL A 371 -9.83 -16.11 8.62
C VAL A 371 -9.12 -17.25 9.35
N ASP A 372 -9.69 -18.46 9.37
CA ASP A 372 -9.02 -19.61 9.97
C ASP A 372 -7.77 -20.03 9.17
N PHE A 373 -7.84 -20.00 7.84
CA PHE A 373 -6.65 -20.14 7.01
C PHE A 373 -5.59 -19.08 7.36
N TRP A 374 -5.99 -17.82 7.54
CA TRP A 374 -5.05 -16.75 7.90
C TRP A 374 -4.35 -17.02 9.22
N LYS A 375 -5.11 -17.41 10.26
CA LYS A 375 -4.56 -17.76 11.59
C LYS A 375 -3.57 -18.91 11.52
N ALA A 376 -3.79 -19.88 10.63
CA ALA A 376 -2.94 -21.05 10.50
C ALA A 376 -1.70 -20.81 9.60
N ALA A 377 -1.86 -20.10 8.49
CA ALA A 377 -0.84 -20.01 7.44
C ALA A 377 -0.07 -18.68 7.43
N ILE A 378 -0.73 -17.58 7.79
CA ILE A 378 -0.18 -16.22 7.68
C ILE A 378 0.31 -15.73 9.04
N PHE A 379 -0.53 -15.81 10.07
CA PHE A 379 -0.21 -15.30 11.40
C PHE A 379 1.12 -15.80 11.98
N PRO A 380 1.46 -17.11 11.95
CA PRO A 380 2.72 -17.59 12.52
C PRO A 380 3.94 -17.02 11.80
N LYS A 381 3.85 -16.78 10.49
CA LYS A 381 4.94 -16.21 9.70
C LYS A 381 5.16 -14.75 10.03
N VAL A 382 4.08 -14.04 10.32
CA VAL A 382 4.15 -12.64 10.73
C VAL A 382 4.70 -12.51 12.13
N LEU A 383 4.24 -13.36 13.05
CA LEU A 383 4.76 -13.41 14.42
C LEU A 383 6.26 -13.72 14.43
N ASN A 384 6.71 -14.69 13.63
CA ASN A 384 8.13 -15.06 13.53
C ASN A 384 9.00 -14.01 12.81
N SER A 385 8.39 -13.03 12.14
CA SER A 385 9.11 -11.89 11.55
C SER A 385 9.32 -10.74 12.53
N LEU A 386 8.76 -10.83 13.74
CA LEU A 386 9.00 -9.87 14.81
C LEU A 386 10.31 -10.18 15.55
N PRO A 387 11.02 -9.15 16.05
CA PRO A 387 12.09 -9.38 17.02
C PRO A 387 11.56 -10.17 18.23
N PRO A 388 12.37 -11.05 18.84
CA PRO A 388 12.00 -11.65 20.12
C PRO A 388 11.72 -10.54 21.15
N LEU A 389 10.61 -10.66 21.86
CA LEU A 389 10.15 -9.73 22.89
C LEU A 389 11.18 -9.52 24.01
#